data_AF-A0A1E1V480-F1
#
_entry.id   AF-A0A1E1V480-F1
#
_cell.length_a   1.000
_cell.length_b   1.000
_cell.length_c   1.000
_cell.angle_alpha   90.00
_cell.angle_beta   90.00
_cell.angle_gamma   90.00
#
_symmetry.space_group_name_H-M   'P 1'
#
loop_
_entity.id
_entity.type
_entity.pdbx_description
1 polymer ?
#
loop_
_entity_poly.entity_id
_entity_poly.type
_entity_poly.pdbx_seq_one_letter_code
_entity_poly.pdbx_strand_id
1 'polypeptide(L)'
;MFDSCVTFAEDAMIDDGAYLRLFDYPGQSCRAGDLWRHILENLDDSLGIVSARWTPIWATIVKHGSLARRIEDAVGSSPSRERLAAVYRDLCDCLQQGTMFAADRDS
;
A
#
# COMPACT_ATOMS: atom_id res chain seq x y z
N MET A 1 8.21 -7.55 -13.73
CA MET A 1 7.22 -7.59 -12.63
C MET A 1 7.81 -7.07 -11.32
N PHE A 2 8.79 -7.73 -10.69
CA PHE A 2 9.36 -7.29 -9.40
C PHE A 2 9.92 -5.86 -9.44
N ASP A 3 10.75 -5.52 -10.42
CA ASP A 3 11.33 -4.18 -10.54
C ASP A 3 10.26 -3.09 -10.74
N SER A 4 9.20 -3.41 -11.49
CA SER A 4 8.06 -2.50 -11.69
C SER A 4 7.34 -2.21 -10.39
N CYS A 5 7.16 -3.20 -9.50
CA CYS A 5 6.56 -2.99 -8.18
C CYS A 5 7.46 -2.16 -7.25
N VAL A 6 8.78 -2.18 -7.42
CA VAL A 6 9.69 -1.31 -6.66
C VAL A 6 9.51 0.15 -7.06
N THR A 7 9.30 0.43 -8.36
CA THR A 7 9.13 1.81 -8.86
C THR A 7 7.71 2.33 -8.71
N PHE A 8 6.70 1.51 -9.00
CA PHE A 8 5.31 1.94 -9.12
C PHE A 8 4.40 1.41 -8.00
N ALA A 9 4.93 0.60 -7.08
CA ALA A 9 4.21 0.07 -5.93
C ALA A 9 2.85 -0.54 -6.32
N GLU A 10 1.75 -0.09 -5.71
CA GLU A 10 0.39 -0.55 -5.96
C GLU A 10 -0.08 -0.32 -7.41
N ASP A 11 0.53 0.63 -8.13
CA ASP A 11 0.18 0.98 -9.51
C ASP A 11 0.94 0.17 -10.57
N ALA A 12 1.89 -0.69 -10.14
CA ALA A 12 2.63 -1.54 -11.05
C ALA A 12 1.69 -2.48 -11.82
N MET A 13 1.78 -2.48 -13.15
CA MET A 13 1.02 -3.40 -13.99
C MET A 13 1.60 -4.81 -13.90
N ILE A 14 0.70 -5.77 -13.69
CA ILE A 14 0.95 -7.21 -13.76
C ILE A 14 0.15 -7.72 -14.96
N ASP A 15 0.85 -8.13 -16.02
CA ASP A 15 0.28 -8.63 -17.29
C ASP A 15 0.64 -10.11 -17.56
N ASP A 16 1.18 -10.79 -16.55
CA ASP A 16 1.44 -12.22 -16.58
C ASP A 16 0.19 -13.01 -16.15
N GLY A 17 -0.62 -13.39 -17.12
CA GLY A 17 -1.83 -14.18 -16.87
C GLY A 17 -1.56 -15.55 -16.23
N ALA A 18 -0.37 -16.15 -16.41
CA ALA A 18 -0.04 -17.42 -15.75
C ALA A 18 0.21 -17.22 -14.26
N TYR A 19 0.90 -16.14 -13.90
CA TYR A 19 1.08 -15.72 -12.52
C TYR A 19 -0.25 -15.37 -11.84
N LEU A 20 -1.12 -14.60 -12.52
CA LEU A 20 -2.44 -14.21 -11.98
C LEU A 20 -3.35 -15.40 -11.67
N ARG A 21 -3.31 -16.45 -12.50
CA ARG A 21 -4.07 -17.69 -12.26
C ARG A 21 -3.64 -18.44 -11.00
N LEU A 22 -2.40 -18.28 -10.52
CA LEU A 22 -1.96 -18.90 -9.26
C LEU A 22 -2.74 -18.38 -8.04
N PHE A 23 -3.30 -17.18 -8.15
CA PHE A 23 -4.10 -16.53 -7.11
C PHE A 23 -5.60 -16.53 -7.42
N ASP A 24 -6.04 -17.33 -8.39
CA ASP A 24 -7.42 -17.36 -8.88
C ASP A 24 -7.94 -15.96 -9.29
N TYR A 25 -7.04 -15.11 -9.80
CA TYR A 25 -7.42 -13.78 -10.25
C TYR A 25 -8.14 -13.85 -11.61
N PRO A 26 -9.32 -13.23 -11.77
CA PRO A 26 -10.17 -13.44 -12.94
C PRO A 26 -9.68 -12.75 -14.23
N GLY A 27 -8.73 -11.82 -14.13
CA GLY A 27 -8.22 -11.03 -15.26
C GLY A 27 -6.91 -11.57 -15.87
N GLN A 28 -6.60 -11.10 -17.08
CA GLN A 28 -5.30 -11.35 -17.73
C GLN A 28 -4.24 -10.28 -17.39
N SER A 29 -4.67 -9.15 -16.83
CA SER A 29 -3.80 -8.10 -16.32
C SER A 29 -4.49 -7.31 -15.21
N CYS A 30 -3.74 -6.77 -14.27
CA CYS A 30 -4.23 -5.86 -13.24
C CYS A 30 -3.12 -4.99 -12.65
N ARG A 31 -3.47 -4.03 -11.79
CA ARG A 31 -2.48 -3.36 -10.95
C ARG A 31 -2.12 -4.26 -9.76
N ALA A 32 -0.90 -4.13 -9.25
CA ALA A 32 -0.46 -4.87 -8.08
C ALA A 32 -1.41 -4.69 -6.87
N GLY A 33 -1.91 -3.47 -6.66
CA GLY A 33 -2.89 -3.19 -5.60
C GLY A 33 -4.22 -3.92 -5.76
N ASP A 34 -4.66 -4.16 -7.01
CA ASP A 34 -5.88 -4.94 -7.28
C ASP A 34 -5.68 -6.41 -6.96
N LEU A 35 -4.51 -6.96 -7.29
CA LEU A 35 -4.16 -8.33 -6.92
C LEU A 35 -4.05 -8.49 -5.41
N TRP A 36 -3.42 -7.54 -4.69
CA TRP A 36 -3.32 -7.59 -3.23
C TRP A 36 -4.70 -7.56 -2.57
N ARG A 37 -5.60 -6.69 -3.06
CA ARG A 37 -6.98 -6.63 -2.59
C ARG A 37 -7.71 -7.96 -2.81
N HIS A 38 -7.62 -8.52 -4.02
CA HIS A 38 -8.20 -9.81 -4.36
C HIS A 38 -7.69 -10.92 -3.44
N ILE A 39 -6.38 -11.02 -3.20
CA ILE A 39 -5.81 -12.02 -2.31
C ILE A 39 -6.40 -11.86 -0.90
N LEU A 40 -6.37 -10.65 -0.34
CA LEU A 40 -6.84 -10.38 1.02
C LEU A 40 -8.35 -10.63 1.20
N GLU A 41 -9.17 -10.33 0.20
CA GLU A 41 -10.62 -10.59 0.21
C GLU A 41 -10.96 -12.08 0.11
N ASN A 42 -10.06 -12.89 -0.47
CA ASN A 42 -10.25 -14.34 -0.63
C ASN A 42 -9.45 -15.18 0.39
N LEU A 43 -8.76 -14.55 1.35
CA LEU A 43 -8.13 -15.28 2.45
C LEU A 43 -9.21 -15.83 3.38
N ASP A 44 -9.12 -17.13 3.66
CA ASP A 44 -9.99 -17.78 4.62
C ASP A 44 -9.52 -17.48 6.05
N ASP A 45 -10.30 -16.65 6.76
CA ASP A 45 -10.08 -16.30 8.16
C ASP A 45 -10.02 -17.54 9.07
N SER A 46 -10.63 -18.65 8.68
CA SER A 46 -10.62 -19.91 9.45
C SER A 46 -9.24 -20.58 9.51
N LEU A 47 -8.34 -20.25 8.58
CA LEU A 47 -6.96 -20.73 8.58
C LEU A 47 -6.09 -20.01 9.62
N GLY A 48 -6.61 -18.98 10.29
CA GLY A 48 -5.86 -18.18 11.27
C GLY A 48 -4.67 -17.42 10.68
N ILE A 49 -4.59 -17.34 9.34
CA ILE A 49 -3.50 -16.69 8.61
C ILE A 49 -3.55 -15.18 8.81
N VAL A 50 -4.75 -14.60 8.82
CA VAL A 50 -4.97 -13.18 9.05
C VAL A 50 -5.15 -12.95 10.55
N SER A 51 -4.05 -12.67 11.25
CA SER A 51 -4.14 -12.20 12.63
C SER A 51 -4.91 -10.86 12.66
N ALA A 52 -5.82 -10.70 13.62
CA ALA A 52 -6.50 -9.44 13.92
C ALA A 52 -5.52 -8.25 14.10
N ARG A 53 -4.26 -8.55 14.44
CA ARG A 53 -3.16 -7.57 14.52
C ARG A 53 -2.80 -6.95 13.17
N TRP A 54 -2.87 -7.73 12.09
CA TRP A 54 -2.43 -7.31 10.75
C TRP A 54 -3.56 -6.70 9.94
N THR A 55 -4.82 -7.04 10.21
CA THR A 55 -6.01 -6.48 9.55
C THR A 55 -5.99 -4.95 9.40
N PRO A 56 -5.72 -4.15 10.46
CA PRO A 56 -5.67 -2.68 10.31
C PRO A 56 -4.49 -2.19 9.45
N ILE A 57 -3.38 -2.92 9.44
CA ILE A 57 -2.20 -2.59 8.64
C ILE A 57 -2.50 -2.84 7.16
N TRP A 58 -3.08 -4.00 6.84
CA TRP A 58 -3.51 -4.33 5.47
C TRP A 58 -4.57 -3.36 4.96
N ALA A 59 -5.56 -3.03 5.77
CA ALA A 59 -6.59 -2.06 5.40
C ALA A 59 -5.98 -0.71 5.01
N THR A 60 -4.92 -0.27 5.71
CA THR A 60 -4.23 0.97 5.39
C THR A 60 -3.47 0.87 4.06
N ILE A 61 -2.73 -0.21 3.83
CA ILE A 61 -1.96 -0.40 2.58
C ILE A 61 -2.88 -0.51 1.37
N VAL A 62 -3.99 -1.25 1.48
CA VAL A 62 -4.97 -1.41 0.39
C VAL A 62 -5.72 -0.11 0.10
N LYS A 63 -6.04 0.68 1.13
CA LYS A 63 -6.83 1.91 0.99
C LYS A 63 -5.99 3.12 0.59
N HIS A 64 -4.81 3.26 1.17
CA HIS A 64 -3.97 4.47 1.05
C HIS A 64 -2.69 4.24 0.25
N GLY A 65 -2.45 3.02 -0.22
CA GLY A 65 -1.27 2.67 -0.99
C GLY A 65 -0.01 2.53 -0.14
N SER A 66 1.14 2.53 -0.84
CA SER A 66 2.44 2.42 -0.22
C SER A 66 2.79 3.61 0.70
N LEU A 67 3.83 3.45 1.53
CA LEU A 67 4.37 4.59 2.28
C LEU A 67 4.85 5.71 1.35
N ALA A 68 5.49 5.36 0.23
CA ALA A 68 5.95 6.34 -0.75
C ALA A 68 4.78 7.20 -1.27
N ARG A 69 3.67 6.55 -1.67
CA ARG A 69 2.45 7.25 -2.10
C ARG A 69 1.89 8.17 -1.03
N ARG A 70 1.84 7.72 0.22
CA ARG A 70 1.37 8.54 1.35
C ARG A 70 2.30 9.74 1.59
N ILE A 71 3.61 9.58 1.46
CA ILE A 71 4.56 10.70 1.56
C ILE A 71 4.34 11.67 0.40
N GLU A 72 4.20 11.20 -0.84
CA GLU A 72 3.90 12.04 -2.00
C GLU A 72 2.61 12.84 -1.81
N ASP A 73 1.55 12.19 -1.37
CA ASP A 73 0.25 12.84 -1.11
C ASP A 73 0.34 13.87 0.03
N ALA A 74 1.10 13.58 1.10
CA ALA A 74 1.30 14.51 2.21
C ALA A 74 2.16 15.71 1.81
N VAL A 75 3.18 15.53 0.98
CA VAL A 75 4.07 16.60 0.54
C VAL A 75 3.40 17.49 -0.52
N GLY A 76 2.56 16.91 -1.37
CA GLY A 76 1.86 17.60 -2.45
C GLY A 76 2.72 17.79 -3.71
N SER A 77 2.12 18.38 -4.75
CA SER A 77 2.71 18.49 -6.10
C SER A 77 3.85 19.51 -6.25
N SER A 78 4.12 20.33 -5.23
CA SER A 78 5.21 21.32 -5.23
C SER A 78 5.83 21.44 -3.83
N PRO A 79 6.73 20.49 -3.47
CA PRO A 79 7.33 20.44 -2.14
C PRO A 79 8.16 21.70 -1.84
N SER A 80 7.92 22.35 -0.71
CA SER A 80 8.94 23.20 -0.09
C SER A 80 9.84 22.37 0.83
N ARG A 81 11.05 22.87 1.10
CA ARG A 81 11.96 22.24 2.06
C ARG A 81 11.32 22.14 3.45
N GLU A 82 10.54 23.15 3.83
CA GLU A 82 9.82 23.21 5.09
C GLU A 82 8.72 22.15 5.15
N ARG A 83 7.97 21.94 4.06
CA ARG A 83 6.92 20.90 3.99
C ARG A 83 7.53 19.51 4.06
N LEU A 84 8.62 19.26 3.34
CA LEU A 84 9.35 17.99 3.43
C LEU A 84 9.83 17.74 4.86
N ALA A 85 10.47 18.72 5.50
CA ALA A 85 10.95 18.60 6.88
C ALA A 85 9.80 18.39 7.88
N ALA A 86 8.62 18.94 7.65
CA ALA A 86 7.43 18.66 8.47
C ALA A 86 6.97 17.20 8.28
N VAL A 87 6.72 16.77 7.04
CA VAL A 87 6.25 15.40 6.75
C VAL A 87 7.22 14.34 7.29
N TYR A 88 8.53 14.53 7.14
CA TYR A 88 9.51 13.58 7.68
C TYR A 88 9.60 13.59 9.21
N ARG A 89 9.29 14.71 9.88
CA ARG A 89 9.18 14.74 11.35
C ARG A 89 7.97 13.92 11.81
N ASP A 90 6.82 14.14 11.18
CA ASP A 90 5.60 13.39 11.48
C ASP A 90 5.81 11.88 11.23
N LEU A 91 6.51 11.53 10.15
CA LEU A 91 6.91 10.15 9.87
C LEU A 91 7.81 9.57 10.98
N CYS A 92 8.81 10.31 11.44
CA CYS A 92 9.68 9.88 12.53
C CYS A 92 8.88 9.62 13.82
N ASP A 93 7.90 10.48 14.13
CA ASP A 93 7.03 10.30 15.30
C ASP A 93 6.17 9.04 15.17
N CYS A 94 5.59 8.78 13.98
CA CYS A 94 4.86 7.53 13.72
C CYS A 94 5.75 6.30 13.88
N LEU A 95 6.98 6.34 13.34
CA LEU A 95 7.94 5.23 13.46
C LEU A 95 8.34 4.98 14.92
N GLN A 96 8.53 6.04 15.71
CA GLN A 96 8.84 5.94 17.13
C GLN A 96 7.70 5.29 17.92
N GLN A 97 6.44 5.60 17.56
CA GLN A 97 5.25 5.07 18.22
C GLN A 97 4.81 3.70 17.68
N GLY A 98 5.42 3.22 16.59
CA GLY A 98 4.98 2.00 15.91
C GLY A 98 3.61 2.14 15.26
N THR A 99 3.23 3.35 14.85
CA THR A 99 1.95 3.65 14.19
C THR A 99 2.15 3.84 12.68
N MET A 100 1.07 3.70 11.92
CA MET A 100 1.10 3.92 10.47
C MET A 100 1.07 5.42 10.17
N PHE A 101 1.98 5.88 9.31
CA PHE A 101 1.93 7.24 8.77
C PHE A 101 0.70 7.39 7.86
N ALA A 102 -0.26 8.21 8.21
CA ALA A 102 -1.38 8.55 7.34
C ALA A 102 -1.12 9.95 6.75
N ALA A 103 -1.26 10.09 5.43
CA ALA A 103 -1.35 11.42 4.83
C ALA A 103 -2.71 11.98 5.24
N ASP A 104 -2.75 12.86 6.24
CA ASP A 104 -3.99 13.51 6.67
C ASP A 104 -4.64 14.19 5.46
N ARG A 105 -5.82 13.66 5.08
CA ARG A 105 -6.78 14.31 4.20
C ARG A 105 -7.96 14.78 5.04
N ASP A 106 -7.72 15.60 6.05
CA ASP A 106 -8.79 16.36 6.71
C ASP A 106 -8.19 17.60 7.39
N SER A 107 -8.24 18.73 6.68
CA SER A 107 -8.30 20.09 7.21
C SER A 107 -8.95 20.99 6.16
#